data_AF-A0A2P4SV66-F1
#
_entry.id   AF-A0A2P4SV66-F1
#
_cell.length_a   1.000
_cell.length_b   1.000
_cell.length_c   1.000
_cell.angle_alpha   90.00
_cell.angle_beta   90.00
_cell.angle_gamma   90.00
#
_symmetry.space_group_name_H-M   'P 1'
#
loop_
_entity.id
_entity.type
_entity.pdbx_description
1 polymer ?
#
loop_
_entity_poly.entity_id
_entity_poly.type
_entity_poly.pdbx_seq_one_letter_code
_entity_poly.pdbx_strand_id
1 'polypeptide(L)' 'EPRHLQLLADLEDSNIFSLIAGKKLYNAPAEYGFCIKPNRVRNETKELRLLCAEDEQSRTCWMTAFRLLKVSDFFCK' A
#
# COMPACT_ATOMS: atom_id res chain seq x y z
N GLU A 1 -16.79 3.68 -16.27
CA GLU A 1 -15.93 3.95 -17.44
C GLU A 1 -14.45 3.78 -17.07
N PRO A 2 -13.75 2.77 -17.60
CA PRO A 2 -12.38 2.39 -17.17
C PRO A 2 -11.32 3.48 -17.43
N ARG A 3 -11.63 4.44 -18.30
CA ARG A 3 -10.84 5.65 -18.57
C ARG A 3 -10.61 6.57 -17.36
N HIS A 4 -11.34 6.38 -16.25
CA HIS A 4 -11.13 7.12 -15.00
C HIS A 4 -10.22 6.41 -14.00
N LEU A 5 -9.85 5.15 -14.28
CA LEU A 5 -8.98 4.39 -13.41
C LEU A 5 -7.53 4.59 -13.86
N GLN A 6 -6.69 5.02 -12.93
CA GLN A 6 -5.25 5.09 -13.14
C GLN A 6 -4.57 4.00 -12.33
N LEU A 7 -3.60 3.32 -12.95
CA LEU A 7 -2.77 2.35 -12.26
C LEU A 7 -1.87 3.07 -11.26
N LEU A 8 -2.05 2.77 -9.98
CA LEU A 8 -1.27 3.38 -8.91
C LEU A 8 0.06 2.65 -8.66
N ALA A 9 0.01 1.32 -8.64
CA ALA A 9 1.13 0.43 -8.36
C ALA A 9 0.85 -0.99 -8.87
N ASP A 10 1.91 -1.70 -9.23
CA ASP A 10 1.87 -3.14 -9.52
C ASP A 10 2.06 -3.95 -8.22
N LEU A 11 1.20 -4.94 -7.99
CA LEU A 11 1.19 -5.76 -6.77
C LEU A 11 2.08 -6.99 -6.85
N GLU A 12 2.44 -7.46 -8.04
CA GLU A 12 3.29 -8.64 -8.20
C GLU A 12 4.67 -8.36 -7.60
N ASP A 13 5.26 -7.24 -8.01
CA ASP A 13 6.60 -6.80 -7.63
C ASP A 13 6.63 -5.86 -6.41
N SER A 14 5.50 -5.62 -5.76
CA SER A 14 5.43 -4.72 -4.59
C SER A 14 4.94 -5.41 -3.32
N ASN A 15 5.36 -4.90 -2.17
CA ASN A 15 4.89 -5.33 -0.87
C ASN A 15 4.18 -4.20 -0.15
N ILE A 16 3.22 -4.56 0.70
CA ILE A 16 2.46 -3.61 1.50
C ILE A 16 3.00 -3.56 2.94
N PHE A 17 3.16 -2.34 3.46
CA PHE A 17 3.73 -2.08 4.78
C PHE A 17 2.83 -1.13 5.56
N SER A 18 2.79 -1.29 6.89
CA SER A 18 2.19 -0.28 7.77
C SER A 18 3.12 0.93 7.86
N LEU A 19 2.54 2.13 7.88
CA LEU A 19 3.31 3.33 8.13
C LEU A 19 3.48 3.52 9.64
N ILE A 20 4.72 3.60 10.07
CA ILE A 20 5.09 3.96 11.44
C ILE A 20 5.36 5.46 11.46
N ALA A 21 4.77 6.18 12.42
CA ALA A 21 4.94 7.63 12.59
C ALA A 21 4.59 8.46 11.34
N GLY A 22 3.57 8.05 10.57
CA GLY A 22 3.14 8.72 9.33
C GLY A 22 2.83 10.21 9.50
N LYS A 23 2.24 10.61 10.62
CA LYS A 23 1.99 12.03 10.96
C LYS A 23 3.29 12.84 11.05
N LYS A 24 4.34 12.27 11.64
CA LYS A 24 5.61 12.96 11.92
C LYS A 24 6.55 13.00 10.72
N LEU A 25 6.56 11.94 9.92
CA LEU A 25 7.48 11.80 8.77
C LEU A 25 6.90 12.30 7.45
N TYR A 26 5.58 12.18 7.26
CA TYR A 26 4.94 12.40 5.97
C TYR A 26 3.74 13.35 6.03
N ASN A 27 3.53 14.05 7.15
CA ASN A 27 2.35 14.91 7.39
C ASN A 27 1.03 14.18 7.08
N ALA A 28 0.98 12.87 7.38
CA ALA A 28 -0.20 12.06 7.09
C ALA A 28 -1.44 12.60 7.84
N PRO A 29 -2.63 12.60 7.21
CA PRO A 29 -3.86 13.08 7.86
C PRO A 29 -4.24 12.27 9.11
N ALA A 30 -3.93 10.97 9.12
CA ALA A 30 -4.26 10.04 10.18
C ALA A 30 -3.06 9.14 10.54
N GLU A 31 -3.12 8.46 11.69
CA GLU A 31 -2.10 7.47 12.09
C GLU A 31 -2.27 6.12 11.40
N TYR A 32 -3.43 5.87 10.79
CA TYR A 32 -3.77 4.61 10.15
C TYR A 32 -3.25 4.55 8.69
N GLY A 33 -2.00 4.94 8.52
CA GLY A 33 -1.32 4.93 7.23
C GLY A 33 -0.77 3.54 6.86
N PHE A 34 -0.72 3.27 5.58
CA PHE A 34 0.00 2.15 4.99
C PHE A 34 0.66 2.57 3.68
N CYS A 35 1.62 1.80 3.18
CA CYS A 35 2.27 2.11 1.92
C CYS A 35 2.53 0.86 1.08
N ILE A 36 2.56 1.07 -0.22
CA ILE A 36 2.99 0.07 -1.20
C ILE A 36 4.41 0.43 -1.61
N LYS A 37 5.33 -0.51 -1.41
CA LYS A 37 6.76 -0.38 -1.72
C LYS A 37 7.16 -1.43 -2.76
N PRO A 38 7.66 -1.03 -3.94
CA PRO A 38 8.24 -1.95 -4.90
C PRO A 38 9.47 -2.68 -4.32
N ASN A 39 9.59 -3.98 -4.55
CA ASN A 39 10.69 -4.80 -4.03
C ASN A 39 12.06 -4.39 -4.58
N ARG A 40 12.07 -3.84 -5.81
CA ARG A 40 13.29 -3.39 -6.48
C ARG A 40 13.90 -2.14 -5.83
N VAL A 41 13.13 -1.43 -5.02
CA VAL A 41 13.52 -0.15 -4.43
C VAL A 41 13.91 -0.35 -2.98
N ARG A 42 15.21 -0.38 -2.68
CA ARG A 42 15.66 -0.54 -1.28
C ARG A 42 15.49 0.73 -0.46
N ASN A 43 15.88 1.90 -1.00
CA ASN A 43 16.07 3.13 -0.20
C ASN A 43 15.35 4.38 -0.72
N GLU A 44 14.62 4.32 -1.83
CA GLU A 44 13.96 5.51 -2.37
C GLU A 44 12.55 5.68 -1.79
N THR A 45 12.38 6.72 -0.96
CA THR A 45 11.09 7.12 -0.41
C THR A 45 10.15 7.73 -1.47
N LYS A 46 10.68 8.16 -2.62
CA LYS A 46 9.92 8.79 -3.70
C LYS A 46 8.99 7.83 -4.45
N GLU A 47 9.33 6.55 -4.50
CA GLU A 47 8.49 5.54 -5.15
C GLU A 47 7.46 4.90 -4.21
N LEU A 48 7.50 5.26 -2.92
CA LEU A 48 6.52 4.78 -1.96
C LEU A 48 5.15 5.40 -2.23
N ARG A 49 4.15 4.56 -2.47
CA ARG A 49 2.76 5.00 -2.53
C ARG A 49 2.19 4.99 -1.13
N LEU A 50 2.13 6.17 -0.52
CA LEU A 50 1.58 6.40 0.81
C LEU A 50 0.04 6.49 0.71
N LEU A 51 -0.66 5.70 1.51
CA LEU A 51 -2.12 5.66 1.58
C LEU A 51 -2.52 5.84 3.05
N CYS A 52 -3.61 6.55 3.29
CA CYS A 52 -4.13 6.76 4.64
C CYS A 52 -5.57 6.26 4.69
N ALA A 53 -5.84 5.36 5.63
CA ALA A 53 -7.20 4.97 5.96
C ALA A 53 -7.80 5.95 6.98
N GLU A 54 -9.13 6.02 7.00
CA GLU A 54 -9.87 6.83 7.97
C GLU A 54 -9.76 6.26 9.38
N ASP A 55 -9.74 4.93 9.51
CA ASP A 55 -9.71 4.20 10.77
C ASP A 55 -8.81 2.93 10.71
N GLU A 56 -8.58 2.32 11.87
CA GLU A 56 -7.75 1.12 12.02
C GLU A 56 -8.35 -0.13 11.36
N GLN A 57 -9.67 -0.27 11.38
CA GLN A 57 -10.36 -1.41 10.78
C GLN A 57 -10.21 -1.36 9.25
N SER A 58 -10.42 -0.19 8.66
CA SER A 58 -10.21 0.10 7.24
C SER A 58 -8.76 -0.16 6.84
N ARG A 59 -7.77 0.30 7.62
CA ARG A 59 -6.35 -0.03 7.39
C ARG A 59 -6.13 -1.54 7.38
N THR A 60 -6.67 -2.24 8.36
CA THR A 60 -6.50 -3.70 8.50
C THR A 60 -7.18 -4.45 7.35
N CYS A 61 -8.36 -4.01 6.94
CA CYS A 61 -9.10 -4.54 5.79
C CYS A 61 -8.27 -4.41 4.50
N TRP A 62 -7.76 -3.21 4.21
CA TRP A 62 -6.89 -2.98 3.05
C TRP A 62 -5.62 -3.84 3.11
N MET A 63 -4.89 -3.83 4.23
CA MET A 63 -3.68 -4.64 4.40
C MET A 63 -3.94 -6.12 4.16
N THR A 64 -5.06 -6.65 4.64
CA THR A 64 -5.45 -8.05 4.47
C THR A 64 -5.83 -8.34 3.03
N ALA A 65 -6.64 -7.48 2.40
CA ALA A 65 -7.03 -7.64 1.00
C ALA A 65 -5.81 -7.68 0.07
N PHE A 66 -4.86 -6.76 0.23
CA PHE A 66 -3.63 -6.76 -0.57
C PHE A 66 -2.78 -8.03 -0.36
N ARG A 67 -2.69 -8.52 0.89
CA ARG A 67 -1.98 -9.77 1.18
C ARG A 67 -2.66 -10.98 0.55
N LEU A 68 -3.98 -11.04 0.61
CA LEU A 68 -4.76 -12.10 -0.01
C LEU A 68 -4.58 -12.10 -1.53
N LEU A 69 -4.72 -10.94 -2.18
CA LEU A 69 -4.50 -10.80 -3.63
C LEU A 69 -3.11 -11.28 -4.04
N LYS A 70 -2.05 -10.84 -3.34
CA LYS A 70 -0.67 -11.25 -3.64
C LYS A 70 -0.44 -12.76 -3.50
N VAL A 71 -1.04 -13.39 -2.50
CA VAL A 71 -0.93 -14.85 -2.29
C VAL A 71 -1.78 -15.60 -3.33
N SER A 72 -3.00 -15.12 -3.62
CA SER A 72 -3.87 -15.70 -4.64
C SER A 72 -3.24 -15.67 -6.04
N ASP A 73 -2.56 -14.58 -6.40
CA ASP A 73 -1.82 -14.49 -7.66
C ASP A 73 -0.69 -15.52 -7.74
N PHE A 74 -0.05 -15.84 -6.61
CA PHE A 74 0.97 -16.91 -6.54
C PHE A 74 0.37 -18.31 -6.73
N PHE A 75 -0.89 -18.54 -6.35
CA PHE A 75 -1.56 -19.83 -6.56
C PHE A 75 -2.12 -20.00 -7.98
N CYS A 76 -2.32 -18.91 -8.73
CA CYS A 76 -2.89 -18.96 -10.09
C CYS A 76 -1.82 -18.96 -11.21
N LYS A 77 -0.55 -18.76 -10.88
CA LYS A 77 0.60 -18.91 -11.79
C LYS A 77 1.24 -20.29 -11.65
#